data_AF-A0A5B8HJB0-F1
#
_entry.id   AF-A0A5B8HJB0-F1
#
_cell.length_a   1.000
_cell.length_b   1.000
_cell.length_c   1.000
_cell.angle_alpha   90.00
_cell.angle_beta   90.00
_cell.angle_gamma   90.00
#
_symmetry.space_group_name_H-M   'P 1'
#
loop_
_entity.id
_entity.type
_entity.pdbx_description
1 polymer ?
#
loop_
_entity_poly.entity_id
_entity_poly.type
_entity_poly.pdbx_seq_one_letter_code
_entity_poly.pdbx_strand_id
1 'polypeptide(L)' 'MRKARFTEHQIIAVLKFVETGHIVKDVCREAGIG' A
#
# COMPACT_ATOMS: atom_id res chain seq x y z
N MET A 1 12.25 13.88 8.36
CA MET A 1 11.68 12.83 7.48
C MET A 1 11.16 11.67 8.34
N ARG A 2 9.87 11.64 8.71
CA ARG A 2 9.27 10.44 9.32
C ARG A 2 8.92 9.50 8.17
N LYS A 3 9.63 8.38 8.01
CA LYS A 3 9.16 7.32 7.10
C LYS A 3 7.92 6.68 7.72
N ALA A 4 6.86 6.54 6.91
CA ALA A 4 5.71 5.73 7.30
C ALA A 4 6.19 4.30 7.62
N ARG A 5 5.85 3.79 8.80
CA ARG A 5 6.13 2.40 9.16
C ARG A 5 4.91 1.58 8.78
N PHE A 6 5.09 0.69 7.82
CA PHE A 6 4.08 -0.31 7.46
C PHE A 6 4.30 -1.57 8.29
N THR A 7 3.22 -2.25 8.64
CA THR A 7 3.28 -3.61 9.17
C THR A 7 3.52 -4.61 8.03
N GLU A 8 4.05 -5.78 8.35
CA GLU A 8 4.24 -6.87 7.37
C GLU A 8 2.92 -7.20 6.64
N HIS A 9 1.82 -7.23 7.38
CA HIS A 9 0.47 -7.41 6.81
C HIS A 9 0.10 -6.32 5.80
N GLN A 10 0.40 -5.06 6.09
CA GLN A 10 0.15 -3.95 5.16
C GLN A 10 1.01 -4.08 3.90
N ILE A 11 2.27 -4.51 4.03
CA ILE A 11 3.16 -4.72 2.88
C ILE A 11 2.60 -5.84 1.98
N ILE A 12 2.21 -6.97 2.56
CA ILE A 12 1.63 -8.10 1.80
C ILE A 12 0.32 -7.71 1.12
N ALA A 13 -0.55 -6.94 1.80
CA ALA A 13 -1.80 -6.46 1.23
C ALA A 13 -1.57 -5.55 0.02
N VAL A 14 -0.62 -4.62 0.11
CA VAL A 14 -0.23 -3.73 -0.99
C VAL A 14 0.30 -4.52 -2.18
N LEU A 15 1.17 -5.51 -1.95
CA LEU A 15 1.74 -6.35 -3.01
C LEU A 15 0.66 -7.13 -3.75
N LYS A 16 -0.25 -7.79 -3.02
CA LYS A 16 -1.38 -8.52 -3.61
C LYS A 16 -2.27 -7.62 -4.47
N PHE A 17 -2.52 -6.40 -4.03
CA PHE A 17 -3.36 -5.45 -4.76
C PHE A 17 -2.69 -5.02 -6.08
N VAL A 18 -1.37 -4.83 -6.08
CA VAL A 18 -0.59 -4.55 -7.29
C VAL A 18 -0.59 -5.75 -8.25
N GLU A 19 -0.47 -6.97 -7.71
CA GLU A 19 -0.55 -8.20 -8.50
C GLU A 19 -1.93 -8.41 -9.15
N THR A 20 -3.02 -7.98 -8.49
CA THR A 20 -4.37 -8.01 -9.08
C THR A 20 -4.64 -6.90 -10.09
N GLY A 21 -3.60 -6.15 -10.48
CA GLY A 21 -3.65 -5.12 -11.53
C GLY A 21 -4.14 -3.76 -11.05
N HIS A 22 -4.32 -3.57 -9.74
CA HIS A 22 -4.67 -2.27 -9.22
C HIS A 22 -3.44 -1.36 -9.17
N ILE A 23 -3.64 -0.11 -9.55
CA ILE A 23 -2.57 0.88 -9.64
C ILE A 23 -2.18 1.30 -8.22
N VAL A 24 -0.88 1.40 -7.94
CA VAL A 24 -0.33 1.83 -6.64
C VAL A 24 -0.97 3.13 -6.13
N LYS A 25 -1.38 4.01 -7.05
CA LYS A 25 -2.07 5.27 -6.72
C LYS A 25 -3.45 5.06 -6.06
N ASP A 26 -4.21 4.04 -6.46
CA ASP A 26 -5.46 3.68 -5.79
C ASP A 26 -5.20 2.96 -4.46
N VAL A 27 -4.17 2.10 -4.40
CA VAL A 27 -3.71 1.48 -3.15
C VAL A 27 -3.38 2.52 -2.09
N CYS A 28 -2.58 3.53 -2.44
CA CYS A 28 -2.15 4.57 -1.52
C CYS A 28 -3.34 5.42 -1.05
N ARG A 29 -4.31 5.68 -1.93
CA ARG A 29 -5.54 6.41 -1.57
C ARG A 29 -6.40 5.61 -0.59
N GLU A 30 -6.60 4.32 -0.83
CA GLU A 30 -7.38 3.44 0.06
C GLU A 30 -6.68 3.17 1.39
N ALA A 31 -5.34 3.09 1.39
CA ALA A 31 -4.54 2.89 2.59
C ALA A 31 -4.35 4.17 3.43
N GLY A 32 -4.86 5.33 2.98
CA GLY A 32 -4.68 6.61 3.66
C GLY A 32 -3.22 7.09 3.69
N ILE A 33 -2.42 6.65 2.72
CA ILE A 33 -1.02 7.04 2.54
C ILE A 33 -1.01 8.35 1.75
N GLY A 34 -0.85 9.47 2.47
CA GLY A 34 -0.66 10.83 1.93
C GLY A 34 0.79 11.26 1.88
#